data_AF-A0A7Y7XVY3-F1
#
_entry.id   AF-A0A7Y7XVY3-F1
#
_cell.length_a   1.000
_cell.length_b   1.000
_cell.length_c   1.000
_cell.angle_alpha   90.00
_cell.angle_beta   90.00
_cell.angle_gamma   90.00
#
_symmetry.space_group_name_H-M   'P 1'
#
loop_
_entity.id
_entity.type
_entity.pdbx_description
1 polymer ?
#
loop_
_entity_poly.entity_id
_entity_poly.type
_entity_poly.pdbx_seq_one_letter_code
_entity_poly.pdbx_strand_id
1 'polypeptide(L)' 'MLIGAASPRKRFNGEEKAGFRRVDQLAVDECKPELLKEPPLQQLVEGFYCDHCGIGFVASGLSM' A
#
# COMPACT_ATOMS: atom_id res chain seq x y z
N MET A 1 14.42 9.09 -4.97
CA MET A 1 13.90 7.72 -4.81
C MET A 1 14.16 7.31 -3.36
N LEU A 2 13.14 7.29 -2.49
CA LEU A 2 13.28 7.19 -1.02
C LEU A 2 13.26 5.76 -0.48
N ILE A 3 12.79 4.79 -1.27
CA ILE A 3 12.67 3.39 -0.87
C ILE A 3 14.07 2.79 -0.74
N GLY A 4 14.45 2.36 0.47
CA GLY A 4 15.71 1.68 0.75
C GLY A 4 16.90 2.58 1.11
N ALA A 5 16.71 3.90 1.21
CA ALA A 5 17.75 4.83 1.66
C ALA A 5 18.18 4.59 3.11
N ALA A 6 17.26 4.14 3.97
CA ALA A 6 17.56 3.77 5.36
C ALA A 6 17.84 2.26 5.54
N SER A 7 18.11 1.52 4.46
CA SER A 7 18.48 0.11 4.56
C SER A 7 19.77 -0.08 5.38
N PRO A 8 19.79 -0.99 6.37
CA PRO A 8 20.96 -1.26 7.23
C PRO A 8 22.20 -1.63 6.43
N ARG A 9 22.04 -2.40 5.34
CA ARG A 9 23.16 -2.78 4.47
C ARG A 9 23.90 -1.59 3.89
N LYS A 10 23.19 -0.55 3.42
CA LYS A 10 23.83 0.68 2.93
C LYS A 10 24.43 1.51 4.06
N ARG A 11 23.80 1.50 5.24
CA ARG A 11 24.18 2.36 6.37
C ARG A 11 25.33 1.80 7.22
N PHE A 12 25.52 0.49 7.20
CA PHE A 12 26.51 -0.24 8.01
C PHE A 12 27.48 -1.06 7.14
N ASN A 13 27.81 -0.61 5.93
CA ASN A 13 28.79 -1.26 5.03
C ASN A 13 28.57 -2.78 4.86
N GLY A 14 27.32 -3.21 4.75
CA GLY A 14 26.96 -4.62 4.56
C GLY A 14 26.75 -5.43 5.85
N GLU A 15 27.00 -4.86 7.03
CA GLU A 15 26.71 -5.54 8.30
C GLU A 15 25.21 -5.64 8.54
N GLU A 16 24.75 -6.85 8.84
CA GLU A 16 23.36 -7.10 9.23
C GLU A 16 23.20 -6.83 10.73
N LYS A 17 22.74 -5.63 11.08
CA LYS A 17 22.37 -5.30 12.46
C LYS A 17 20.94 -5.72 12.74
N ALA A 18 20.77 -6.96 13.20
CA ALA A 18 19.50 -7.45 13.71
C ALA A 18 18.99 -6.53 14.84
N GLY A 19 17.71 -6.14 14.79
CA GLY A 19 17.10 -5.22 15.77
C GLY A 19 17.38 -3.72 15.54
N PHE A 20 18.13 -3.34 14.50
CA PHE A 20 18.25 -1.92 14.14
C PHE A 20 16.90 -1.36 13.69
N ARG A 21 16.36 -0.40 14.46
CA ARG A 21 15.11 0.29 14.15
C ARG A 21 15.30 1.19 12.94
N ARG A 22 14.72 0.81 11.81
CA ARG A 22 14.77 1.63 10.59
C ARG A 22 13.73 2.72 10.70
N VAL A 23 14.13 3.96 10.39
CA VAL A 23 13.23 5.12 10.43
C VAL A 23 12.18 5.12 9.32
N ASP A 24 12.38 4.33 8.26
CA ASP A 24 11.44 4.17 7.14
C ASP A 24 10.60 2.89 7.24
N GLN A 25 10.78 2.10 8.30
CA GLN A 25 10.04 0.86 8.52
C GLN A 25 9.19 1.01 9.78
N LEU A 26 7.88 1.00 9.61
CA LEU A 26 6.96 0.81 10.73
C LEU A 26 6.90 -0.69 11.04
N ALA A 27 7.17 -1.07 12.29
CA ALA A 27 6.79 -2.38 12.78
C ALA A 27 5.26 -2.45 12.99
N VAL A 28 4.71 -3.67 13.06
CA VAL A 28 3.25 -3.88 13.13
C VAL A 28 2.66 -3.28 14.41
N ASP A 29 3.39 -3.36 15.53
CA ASP A 29 3.05 -2.78 16.83
C ASP A 29 3.23 -1.26 16.90
N GLU A 30 3.95 -0.67 15.95
CA GLU A 30 4.11 0.78 15.81
C GLU A 30 3.01 1.40 14.93
N CYS A 31 2.19 0.57 14.28
CA CYS A 31 1.04 1.01 13.51
C CYS A 31 -0.09 1.40 14.46
N LYS A 32 -0.40 2.71 14.50
CA LYS A 32 -1.51 3.28 15.27
C LYS A 32 -2.76 3.35 14.39
N PRO A 33 -3.76 2.46 14.54
CA PRO A 33 -4.93 2.44 13.68
C PRO A 33 -5.66 3.78 13.64
N GLU A 34 -5.66 4.52 14.75
CA GLU A 34 -6.25 5.85 14.90
C GLU A 34 -5.55 6.95 14.08
N LEU A 35 -4.32 6.72 13.61
CA LEU A 35 -3.58 7.64 12.74
C LEU A 35 -3.63 7.24 11.26
N LEU A 36 -4.24 6.10 10.93
CA LEU A 36 -4.47 5.72 9.54
C LEU A 36 -5.46 6.69 8.94
N LYS A 37 -5.09 7.30 7.81
CA LYS A 37 -6.03 8.07 7.00
C LYS A 37 -7.10 7.12 6.49
N GLU A 38 -8.30 7.64 6.24
CA GLU A 38 -9.31 6.87 5.54
C GLU A 38 -8.70 6.29 4.26
N PRO A 39 -8.98 5.01 3.96
CA PRO A 39 -8.46 4.39 2.75
C PRO A 39 -8.85 5.28 1.55
N PRO A 40 -7.91 5.52 0.61
CA PRO A 40 -8.28 6.23 -0.61
C PRO A 40 -9.43 5.47 -1.26
N LEU A 41 -10.40 6.22 -1.81
CA LEU A 41 -11.62 5.78 -2.51
C LEU A 41 -11.63 4.30 -2.90
N GLN A 42 -12.72 3.61 -2.56
CA GLN A 42 -12.97 2.18 -2.79
C GLN A 42 -12.23 1.68 -4.06
N GLN A 43 -11.09 1.00 -3.88
CA GLN A 43 -10.22 0.60 -5.00
C GLN A 43 -10.90 -0.38 -5.97
N LEU A 44 -12.03 -0.94 -5.55
CA LEU A 44 -12.86 -1.83 -6.34
C LEU A 44 -14.23 -1.19 -6.47
N VAL A 45 -14.65 -0.99 -7.72
CA VAL A 45 -16.01 -0.57 -8.05
C VAL A 45 -16.78 -1.77 -8.57
N GLU A 46 -18.07 -1.84 -8.23
CA GLU A 46 -18.95 -2.85 -8.81
C GLU A 46 -19.07 -2.60 -10.32
N GLY A 47 -18.73 -3.63 -11.09
CA GLY A 47 -18.76 -3.61 -12.55
C GLY A 47 -19.62 -4.74 -13.08
N PHE A 48 -20.19 -4.53 -14.26
CA PHE A 48 -20.96 -5.51 -14.98
C PHE A 48 -20.17 -5.98 -16.20
N TYR A 49 -20.28 -7.27 -16.53
CA TYR A 49 -19.66 -7.87 -17.71
C TYR A 49 -20.72 -8.61 -18.52
N CYS A 50 -20.68 -8.45 -19.84
CA CYS A 50 -21.58 -9.15 -20.76
C CYS A 50 -20.85 -10.27 -21.49
N ASP A 51 -21.23 -11.52 -21.25
CA ASP A 51 -20.61 -12.68 -21.91
C ASP A 51 -20.91 -12.75 -23.41
N HIS A 52 -21.97 -12.09 -23.89
CA HIS A 52 -22.33 -12.11 -25.30
C HIS A 52 -21.48 -11.16 -26.15
N CYS A 53 -21.20 -9.95 -25.66
CA CYS A 53 -20.43 -8.95 -26.40
C CYS A 53 -18.99 -8.75 -25.87
N GLY A 54 -18.66 -9.32 -24.71
CA GLY A 54 -17.34 -9.26 -24.10
C GLY A 54 -16.96 -7.90 -23.49
N ILE A 55 -17.92 -6.99 -23.33
CA ILE A 55 -17.70 -5.63 -22.83
C ILE A 55 -18.05 -5.55 -21.35
N GLY A 56 -17.17 -4.92 -20.56
CA GLY A 56 -17.41 -4.54 -19.17
C GLY A 56 -17.73 -3.06 -19.04
N PHE A 57 -18.60 -2.70 -18.10
CA PHE A 57 -18.93 -1.31 -17.80
C PHE A 57 -19.21 -1.09 -16.32
N VAL A 58 -19.05 0.15 -15.87
CA VAL A 58 -19.41 0.62 -14.53
C VAL A 58 -20.58 1.58 -14.70
N ALA A 59 -21.68 1.36 -13.98
CA ALA A 59 -22.84 2.23 -14.08
C ALA A 59 -22.53 3.58 -13.39
N SER A 60 -22.74 4.69 -14.10
CA SER A 60 -22.37 6.05 -13.68
C SER A 60 -23.07 6.54 -12.40
N GLY A 61 -24.01 5.77 -11.85
CA GLY A 61 -24.68 6.05 -10.57
C GLY A 61 -24.07 5.34 -9.36
N LEU A 62 -23.06 4.49 -9.56
CA LEU A 62 -22.38 3.72 -8.50
C LEU A 62 -20.95 4.20 -8.21
N SER A 63 -20.45 5.22 -8.93
CA SER A 63 -19.18 5.86 -8.63
C SER A 63 -19.38 6.94 -7.56
N MET A 64 -19.05 6.63 -6.30
CA MET A 64 -18.78 7.65 -5.27
C MET A 64 -17.31 8.07 -5.33
#